data_AF-A0A897NJH4-F1
#
_entry.id   AF-A0A897NJH4-F1
#
_cell.length_a   1.000
_cell.length_b   1.000
_cell.length_c   1.000
_cell.angle_alpha   90.00
_cell.angle_beta   90.00
_cell.angle_gamma   90.00
#
_symmetry.space_group_name_H-M   'P 1'
#
loop_
_entity.id
_entity.type
_entity.pdbx_description
1 polymer ?
#
loop_
_entity_poly.entity_id
_entity_poly.type
_entity_poly.pdbx_seq_one_letter_code
_entity_poly.pdbx_strand_id
1 'polypeptide(L)' 'MAILDSFGALVSSIVAALVMLVFAILSFFVTVFIVDVGASLAGYSPSGDFVVLSAALLSTGAIVAGATPMSSLGDAQA' A
#
# COMPACT_ATOMS: atom_id res chain seq x y z
N MET A 1 25.93 -14.30 -20.73
CA MET A 1 25.28 -14.72 -19.47
C MET A 1 24.89 -13.54 -18.59
N ALA A 2 25.72 -12.50 -18.43
CA ALA A 2 25.38 -11.31 -17.62
C ALA A 2 24.14 -10.51 -18.10
N ILE A 3 23.99 -10.31 -19.42
CA ILE A 3 22.87 -9.52 -19.96
C ILE A 3 21.51 -10.22 -19.82
N LEU A 4 21.51 -11.56 -19.91
CA LEU A 4 20.29 -12.36 -19.78
C LEU A 4 19.85 -12.43 -18.31
N ASP A 5 20.81 -12.42 -17.39
CA ASP A 5 20.58 -12.32 -15.94
C ASP A 5 20.05 -10.93 -15.54
N SER A 6 20.61 -9.85 -16.09
CA SER A 6 20.09 -8.48 -15.88
C SER A 6 18.67 -8.30 -16.43
N PHE A 7 18.36 -8.90 -17.58
CA PHE A 7 16.99 -8.89 -18.12
C PHE A 7 16.01 -9.68 -17.25
N GLY A 8 16.44 -10.83 -16.72
CA GLY A 8 15.66 -11.62 -15.75
C GLY A 8 15.38 -10.84 -14.46
N ALA A 9 16.39 -10.17 -13.91
CA ALA A 9 16.25 -9.34 -12.71
C ALA A 9 15.29 -8.16 -12.94
N LEU A 10 15.34 -7.51 -14.11
CA LEU A 10 14.43 -6.42 -14.46
C LEU A 10 12.99 -6.89 -14.61
N VAL A 11 12.76 -8.02 -15.29
CA VAL A 11 11.41 -8.59 -15.43
C VAL A 11 10.87 -8.99 -14.05
N SER A 12 11.70 -9.59 -13.19
CA SER A 12 11.32 -9.95 -11.82
C SER A 12 10.94 -8.73 -10.98
N SER A 13 11.68 -7.62 -11.07
CA SER A 13 11.38 -6.41 -10.30
C SER A 13 10.10 -5.72 -10.77
N ILE A 14 9.83 -5.72 -12.08
CA ILE A 14 8.57 -5.23 -12.65
C ILE A 14 7.39 -6.06 -12.13
N VAL A 15 7.49 -7.39 -12.19
CA VAL A 15 6.43 -8.28 -11.69
C VAL A 15 6.20 -8.06 -10.19
N ALA A 16 7.26 -7.97 -9.39
CA ALA A 16 7.15 -7.69 -7.96
C ALA A 16 6.46 -6.34 -7.69
N ALA A 17 6.84 -5.29 -8.42
CA ALA A 17 6.21 -3.97 -8.30
C ALA A 17 4.72 -4.01 -8.66
N LEU A 18 4.34 -4.74 -9.72
CA LEU A 18 2.94 -4.91 -10.11
C LEU A 18 2.13 -5.65 -9.04
N VAL A 19 2.68 -6.71 -8.46
CA VAL A 19 2.01 -7.45 -7.37
C VAL A 19 1.81 -6.55 -6.15
N MET A 20 2.86 -5.82 -5.74
CA MET A 20 2.78 -4.87 -4.63
C MET A 20 1.76 -3.76 -4.91
N LEU A 21 1.68 -3.26 -6.15
CA LEU A 21 0.70 -2.26 -6.56
C LEU A 21 -0.73 -2.79 -6.45
N VAL A 22 -0.99 -4.03 -6.89
CA VAL A 22 -2.32 -4.65 -6.75
C VAL A 22 -2.70 -4.78 -5.28
N PHE A 23 -1.80 -5.26 -4.43
CA PHE A 23 -2.05 -5.34 -2.99
C PHE A 23 -2.32 -3.97 -2.36
N ALA A 24 -1.59 -2.92 -2.78
CA ALA A 24 -1.82 -1.57 -2.32
C ALA A 24 -3.20 -1.04 -2.71
N ILE A 25 -3.64 -1.29 -3.95
CA ILE A 25 -4.98 -0.89 -4.42
C ILE A 25 -6.06 -1.59 -3.61
N LEU A 26 -5.94 -2.90 -3.39
CA LEU A 26 -6.89 -3.65 -2.58
C LEU A 26 -6.93 -3.14 -1.13
N SER A 27 -5.77 -2.88 -0.53
CA SER A 27 -5.66 -2.30 0.82
C SER A 27 -6.36 -0.94 0.92
N PHE A 28 -6.23 -0.08 -0.11
CA PHE A 28 -6.90 1.22 -0.16
C PHE A 28 -8.43 1.08 -0.17
N PHE A 29 -8.99 0.18 -0.97
CA PHE A 29 -10.44 -0.05 -1.01
C PHE A 29 -10.99 -0.52 0.34
N VAL A 30 -10.28 -1.45 1.01
CA VAL A 30 -10.64 -1.87 2.37
C VAL A 30 -10.58 -0.69 3.34
N THR A 31 -9.61 0.19 3.19
CA THR A 31 -9.49 1.40 4.02
C THR A 31 -10.65 2.37 3.81
N VAL A 32 -11.07 2.61 2.56
CA VAL A 32 -12.26 3.42 2.26
C VAL A 32 -13.50 2.84 2.93
N PHE A 33 -13.69 1.52 2.84
CA PHE A 33 -14.79 0.83 3.51
C PHE A 33 -14.75 1.00 5.04
N ILE A 34 -13.57 0.87 5.65
CA ILE A 34 -13.40 1.07 7.10
C ILE A 34 -13.78 2.49 7.51
N VAL A 35 -13.37 3.50 6.73
CA VAL A 35 -13.67 4.92 7.03
C VAL A 35 -15.17 5.20 6.90
N ASP A 36 -15.82 4.68 5.86
CA ASP A 36 -17.26 4.88 5.61
C ASP A 36 -18.12 4.25 6.72
N VAL A 37 -17.87 2.97 7.03
CA VAL A 37 -18.56 2.27 8.12
C VAL A 37 -18.24 2.93 9.47
N GLY A 38 -16.99 3.30 9.71
CA GLY A 38 -16.58 3.98 10.94
C GLY A 38 -17.29 5.32 11.13
N ALA A 39 -17.45 6.10 10.06
CA ALA A 39 -18.20 7.36 10.09
C ALA A 39 -19.69 7.13 10.38
N SER A 40 -20.29 6.12 9.75
CA SER A 40 -21.69 5.75 10.00
C SER A 40 -21.93 5.31 11.44
N LEU A 41 -21.01 4.54 12.03
CA LEU A 41 -21.08 4.11 13.43
C LEU A 41 -20.93 5.29 14.41
N ALA A 42 -20.18 6.31 14.02
CA ALA A 42 -20.02 7.56 14.79
C ALA A 42 -21.20 8.54 14.62
N GLY A 43 -22.20 8.20 13.79
CA GLY A 43 -23.36 9.06 13.53
C GLY A 43 -23.08 10.20 12.55
N TYR A 44 -21.96 10.16 11.82
CA TYR A 44 -21.65 11.12 10.77
C TYR A 44 -22.10 10.59 9.40
N SER A 45 -22.51 11.51 8.52
CA SER A 45 -22.80 11.24 7.12
C SER A 45 -21.86 12.07 6.23
N PRO A 46 -20.55 11.73 6.19
CA PRO A 46 -19.59 12.45 5.37
C PRO A 46 -19.91 12.32 3.87
N SER A 47 -19.55 13.33 3.08
CA SER A 47 -19.56 13.15 1.62
C SER A 47 -18.46 12.16 1.21
N GLY A 48 -18.68 11.45 0.11
CA GLY A 48 -17.73 10.44 -0.39
C GLY A 48 -16.31 11.00 -0.60
N ASP A 49 -16.19 12.27 -0.98
CA ASP A 49 -14.88 12.93 -1.15
C ASP A 49 -14.06 12.95 0.15
N PHE A 50 -14.70 13.20 1.30
CA PHE A 50 -14.02 13.17 2.59
C PHE A 50 -13.64 11.76 3.01
N VAL A 51 -14.49 10.76 2.74
CA VAL A 51 -14.19 9.35 3.02
C VAL A 51 -12.95 8.91 2.24
N VAL A 52 -12.91 9.22 0.95
CA VAL A 52 -11.78 8.87 0.07
C VAL A 52 -10.51 9.61 0.48
N LEU A 53 -10.60 10.90 0.81
CA LEU A 53 -9.46 11.69 1.29
C LEU A 53 -8.90 11.14 2.60
N SER A 54 -9.75 10.89 3.60
CA SER A 54 -9.35 10.32 4.88
C SER A 54 -8.74 8.93 4.72
N ALA A 55 -9.31 8.10 3.84
CA ALA A 55 -8.76 6.79 3.52
C ALA A 55 -7.40 6.88 2.80
N ALA A 56 -7.20 7.88 1.93
CA ALA A 56 -5.91 8.09 1.27
C ALA A 56 -4.81 8.48 2.25
N LEU A 57 -5.12 9.35 3.22
CA LEU A 57 -4.20 9.72 4.29
C LEU A 57 -3.87 8.52 5.19
N LEU A 58 -4.88 7.74 5.59
CA LEU A 58 -4.68 6.54 6.43
C LEU A 58 -3.87 5.48 5.69
N SER A 59 -4.17 5.23 4.42
CA SER A 59 -3.43 4.29 3.57
C SER A 59 -1.98 4.73 3.38
N THR A 60 -1.72 6.03 3.21
CA THR A 60 -0.36 6.56 3.14
C THR A 60 0.40 6.27 4.44
N GLY A 61 -0.23 6.52 5.60
CA GLY A 61 0.34 6.20 6.90
C GLY A 61 0.62 4.70 7.08
N ALA A 62 -0.29 3.84 6.66
CA ALA A 62 -0.14 2.39 6.76
C ALA A 62 0.99 1.85 5.87
N ILE A 63 1.12 2.36 4.64
CA ILE A 63 2.19 1.99 3.71
C ILE A 63 3.56 2.42 4.26
N VAL A 64 3.67 3.67 4.74
CA VAL A 64 4.93 4.20 5.31
C VAL A 64 5.31 3.43 6.58
N ALA A 65 4.36 3.18 7.48
CA ALA A 65 4.60 2.39 8.68
C ALA A 65 5.02 0.95 8.33
N GLY A 66 4.38 0.31 7.35
CA GLY A 66 4.75 -1.03 6.87
C GLY A 66 6.12 -1.10 6.20
N ALA A 67 6.62 0.00 5.62
CA ALA A 67 7.97 0.06 5.06
C ALA A 67 9.08 0.05 6.14
N THR A 68 8.79 0.53 7.35
CA THR A 68 9.80 0.60 8.43
C THR A 68 10.39 -0.74 8.87
N PRO A 69 9.62 -1.83 9.11
CA PRO A 69 10.20 -3.14 9.40
C PRO A 69 10.94 -3.74 8.20
N MET A 70 10.61 -3.35 6.97
CA MET A 70 11.33 -3.80 5.78
C MET A 70 12.72 -3.14 5.68
N SER A 71 12.82 -1.88 6.10
CA SER A 71 14.10 -1.17 6.22
C SER A 71 15.02 -1.82 7.26
N SER A 72 14.49 -2.20 8.42
CA SER A 72 15.29 -2.83 9.49
C SER A 72 15.79 -4.24 9.16
N LEU A 73 15.07 -4.97 8.30
CA LEU A 73 15.51 -6.28 7.78
C LEU A 73 16.64 -6.15 6.75
N GLY A 74 16.69 -5.05 5.99
CA GLY A 74 17.80 -4.74 5.08
C GLY A 74 19.11 -4.45 5.82
N ASP A 75 19.02 -3.73 6.94
CA ASP A 75 20.17 -3.42 7.80
C ASP A 75 20.67 -4.65 8.59
N ALA A 76 19.79 -5.61 8.92
CA ALA A 76 20.18 -6.84 9.61
C ALA A 76 20.98 -7.83 8.73
N GLN A 77 21.07 -7.59 7.42
CA GLN A 77 21.87 -8.39 6.48
C GLN A 77 23.17 -7.69 6.02
N ALA A 78 23.50 -6.53 6.59
CA ALA A 78 24.78 -5.82 6.40
C ALA A 78 25.72 -6.03 7.59
#